data_AF-A0A3N5XZ18-F1
#
_entry.id   AF-A0A3N5XZ18-F1
#
_cell.length_a   1.000
_cell.length_b   1.000
_cell.length_c   1.000
_cell.angle_alpha   90.00
_cell.angle_beta   90.00
_cell.angle_gamma   90.00
#
_symmetry.space_group_name_H-M   'P 1'
#
loop_
_entity.id
_entity.type
_entity.pdbx_description
1 polymer ?
#
loop_
_entity_poly.entity_id
_entity_poly.type
_entity_poly.pdbx_seq_one_letter_code
_entity_poly.pdbx_strand_id
1 'polypeptide(L)' 'MSAQYKITNTIKTLRFFANEMTQQELASKVGVTRQTIMAIEKGKYSPSLEVAFKIALVFGRPFDEVFAYEKITD' A
#
# COMPACT_ATOMS: atom_id res chain seq x y z
N MET A 1 -2.50 -6.70 -28.56
CA MET A 1 -1.84 -6.77 -27.25
C MET A 1 -2.77 -6.15 -26.22
N SER A 2 -3.13 -6.87 -25.17
CA SER A 2 -3.91 -6.33 -24.05
C SER A 2 -3.00 -5.41 -23.23
N ALA A 3 -3.49 -4.21 -22.88
CA ALA A 3 -2.79 -3.36 -21.95
C ALA A 3 -2.75 -4.05 -20.57
N GLN A 4 -1.56 -4.33 -20.05
CA GLN A 4 -1.38 -4.84 -18.69
C GLN A 4 -1.31 -3.66 -17.73
N TYR A 5 -1.96 -3.78 -16.57
CA TYR A 5 -1.94 -2.77 -15.52
C TYR A 5 -1.44 -3.40 -14.22
N LYS A 6 -0.84 -2.58 -13.35
CA LYS A 6 -0.39 -2.99 -12.02
C LYS A 6 -0.85 -1.99 -10.97
N ILE A 7 -1.13 -2.49 -9.78
CA ILE A 7 -1.34 -1.64 -8.61
C ILE A 7 0.04 -1.23 -8.06
N THR A 8 0.27 0.07 -7.95
CA THR A 8 1.43 0.68 -7.27
C THR A 8 0.98 1.29 -5.95
N ASN A 9 1.93 1.58 -5.06
CA ASN A 9 1.63 2.23 -3.78
C ASN A 9 2.77 3.11 -3.27
N THR A 10 2.45 4.05 -2.40
CA THR A 10 3.39 4.98 -1.77
C THR A 10 3.59 4.72 -0.26
N ILE A 11 3.19 3.54 0.22
CA ILE A 11 3.12 3.20 1.66
C ILE A 11 4.46 3.41 2.37
N LYS A 12 5.57 2.98 1.77
CA LYS A 12 6.90 3.15 2.38
C LYS A 12 7.22 4.64 2.62
N THR A 13 6.89 5.49 1.66
CA THR A 13 7.07 6.95 1.75
C THR A 13 6.16 7.54 2.82
N LEU A 14 4.88 7.15 2.85
CA LEU A 14 3.93 7.61 3.86
C LEU A 14 4.36 7.20 5.28
N ARG A 15 4.88 5.97 5.45
CA ARG A 15 5.44 5.53 6.73
C ARG A 15 6.64 6.37 7.18
N PHE A 16 7.54 6.73 6.26
CA PHE A 16 8.68 7.58 6.57
C PHE A 16 8.22 8.94 7.13
N PHE A 17 7.26 9.59 6.47
CA PHE A 17 6.69 10.87 6.93
C PHE A 17 5.82 10.76 8.19
N ALA A 18 5.31 9.56 8.49
CA ALA A 18 4.58 9.27 9.71
C ALA A 18 5.51 8.90 10.88
N ASN A 19 6.53 9.73 11.15
CA ASN A 19 7.54 9.51 12.18
C ASN A 19 8.28 8.17 12.05
N GLU A 20 8.70 7.83 10.83
CA GLU A 20 9.39 6.56 10.53
C GLU A 20 8.64 5.31 10.99
N MET A 21 7.30 5.34 10.93
CA MET A 21 6.43 4.22 11.29
C MET A 21 6.95 2.90 10.71
N THR A 22 7.13 1.90 11.54
CA THR A 22 7.60 0.58 11.13
C THR A 22 6.50 -0.18 10.37
N GLN A 23 6.89 -1.18 9.60
CA GLN A 23 5.93 -2.09 8.96
C GLN A 23 5.07 -2.84 9.99
N GLN A 24 5.63 -3.13 11.16
CA GLN A 24 4.91 -3.82 12.24
C GLN A 24 3.81 -2.93 12.83
N GLU A 25 4.09 -1.65 13.05
CA GLU A 25 3.09 -0.70 13.57
C GLU A 25 1.95 -0.50 12.58
N LEU A 26 2.25 -0.33 11.29
CA LEU A 26 1.21 -0.26 10.25
C LEU A 26 0.38 -1.54 10.22
N ALA A 27 1.04 -2.70 10.28
CA ALA A 27 0.38 -4.00 10.28
C ALA A 27 -0.61 -4.14 11.45
N SER A 28 -0.18 -3.74 12.65
CA SER A 28 -1.04 -3.73 13.85
C SER A 28 -2.25 -2.80 13.70
N LYS A 29 -2.06 -1.60 13.13
CA LYS A 29 -3.16 -0.64 12.89
C LYS A 29 -4.17 -1.13 11.84
N VAL A 30 -3.70 -1.88 10.83
CA VAL A 30 -4.53 -2.39 9.73
C VAL A 30 -5.19 -3.74 10.09
N GLY A 31 -4.64 -4.47 11.06
CA GLY A 31 -5.10 -5.80 11.45
C GLY A 31 -4.59 -6.91 10.53
N VAL A 32 -3.37 -6.79 10.04
CA VAL A 32 -2.70 -7.79 9.18
C VAL A 32 -1.32 -8.14 9.72
N THR A 33 -0.63 -9.09 9.10
CA THR A 33 0.75 -9.42 9.48
C THR A 33 1.74 -8.40 8.93
N ARG A 34 2.92 -8.27 9.56
CA ARG A 34 4.02 -7.46 9.02
C ARG A 34 4.43 -7.92 7.62
N GLN A 35 4.41 -9.22 7.37
CA GLN A 35 4.72 -9.84 6.08
C GLN A 35 3.73 -9.40 5.00
N THR A 36 2.45 -9.24 5.35
CA THR A 36 1.42 -8.69 4.46
C THR A 36 1.79 -7.26 4.05
N ILE A 37 2.11 -6.37 5.01
CA ILE A 37 2.55 -5.00 4.71
C ILE A 37 3.81 -4.99 3.84
N MET A 38 4.81 -5.82 4.17
CA MET A 38 6.04 -5.94 3.38
C MET A 38 5.75 -6.38 1.93
N ALA A 39 4.84 -7.33 1.72
CA ALA A 39 4.49 -7.82 0.39
C ALA A 39 3.76 -6.75 -0.45
N ILE A 40 2.86 -5.99 0.17
CA ILE A 40 2.15 -4.86 -0.45
C ILE A 40 3.16 -3.78 -0.86
N GLU A 41 4.04 -3.35 0.05
CA GLU A 41 5.05 -2.32 -0.24
C GLU A 41 5.97 -2.69 -1.41
N LYS A 42 6.30 -3.97 -1.56
CA LYS A 42 7.13 -4.47 -2.66
C LYS A 42 6.35 -4.65 -3.97
N GLY A 43 5.04 -4.39 -3.99
CA GLY A 43 4.17 -4.63 -5.14
C GLY A 43 4.05 -6.11 -5.52
N LYS A 44 4.44 -7.04 -4.63
CA LYS A 44 4.38 -8.50 -4.86
C LYS A 44 2.99 -9.07 -4.64
N TYR A 45 2.13 -8.33 -3.94
CA TYR A 45 0.79 -8.72 -3.58
C TYR A 45 -0.12 -7.49 -3.68
N SER A 46 -1.20 -7.62 -4.43
CA SER A 46 -2.27 -6.62 -4.42
C SER A 46 -3.15 -6.86 -3.18
N PRO A 47 -3.29 -5.88 -2.28
CA PRO A 47 -4.15 -6.03 -1.11
C PRO A 47 -5.61 -6.23 -1.51
N SER A 48 -6.42 -6.79 -0.61
CA SER A 48 -7.88 -6.65 -0.74
C SER A 48 -8.27 -5.18 -0.67
N LEU A 49 -9.42 -4.83 -1.24
CA LEU A 49 -9.93 -3.46 -1.24
C LEU A 49 -10.07 -2.92 0.21
N GLU A 50 -10.54 -3.76 1.13
CA GLU A 50 -10.66 -3.42 2.55
C GLU A 50 -9.29 -3.08 3.19
N VAL A 51 -8.26 -3.89 2.95
CA VAL A 51 -6.91 -3.63 3.47
C VAL A 51 -6.34 -2.33 2.88
N ALA A 52 -6.57 -2.08 1.59
CA ALA A 52 -6.14 -0.85 0.94
C ALA A 52 -6.82 0.40 1.55
N PHE A 53 -8.13 0.36 1.79
CA PHE A 53 -8.83 1.45 2.47
C PHE A 53 -8.35 1.65 3.92
N LYS A 54 -8.14 0.56 4.68
CA LYS A 54 -7.60 0.66 6.05
C LYS A 54 -6.23 1.34 6.07
N ILE A 55 -5.35 1.00 5.13
CA ILE A 55 -4.04 1.65 4.99
C ILE A 55 -4.20 3.14 4.72
N ALA A 56 -5.10 3.53 3.80
CA ALA A 56 -5.34 4.94 3.49
C ALA A 56 -5.88 5.72 4.71
N LEU A 57 -6.79 5.12 5.47
CA LEU A 57 -7.32 5.67 6.72
C LEU A 57 -6.24 5.84 7.79
N VAL A 58 -5.30 4.88 7.92
CA VAL A 58 -4.18 4.98 8.87
C VAL A 58 -3.31 6.20 8.58
N PHE A 59 -3.10 6.53 7.32
CA PHE A 59 -2.34 7.71 6.92
C PHE A 59 -3.16 9.00 6.82
N GLY A 60 -4.50 8.91 6.95
CA GLY A 60 -5.40 10.04 6.75
C GLY A 60 -5.32 10.61 5.33
N ARG A 61 -5.09 9.75 4.34
CA ARG A 61 -4.91 10.14 2.93
C ARG A 61 -6.05 9.63 2.04
N PRO A 62 -6.39 10.36 0.97
CA PRO A 62 -7.21 9.82 -0.11
C PRO A 62 -6.63 8.52 -0.66
N PHE A 63 -7.49 7.61 -1.11
CA PHE A 63 -7.08 6.29 -1.60
C PHE A 63 -6.08 6.39 -2.77
N ASP A 64 -6.33 7.31 -3.68
CA ASP A 64 -5.54 7.61 -4.88
C ASP A 64 -4.18 8.30 -4.59
N GLU A 65 -3.99 8.86 -3.39
CA GLU A 65 -2.66 9.30 -2.93
C GLU A 65 -1.80 8.12 -2.41
N VAL A 66 -2.45 6.99 -2.06
CA VAL A 66 -1.80 5.82 -1.45
C VAL A 66 -1.56 4.73 -2.47
N PHE A 67 -2.51 4.51 -3.39
CA PHE A 67 -2.49 3.47 -4.41
C PHE A 67 -2.82 4.05 -5.79
N ALA A 68 -2.13 3.58 -6.82
CA ALA A 68 -2.46 3.89 -8.21
C ALA A 68 -2.58 2.62 -9.06
N TYR A 69 -3.38 2.69 -10.12
CA TYR A 69 -3.55 1.62 -11.10
C TYR A 69 -2.95 2.06 -12.43
N GLU A 70 -1.70 1.68 -12.66
CA GLU A 70 -0.88 2.20 -13.74
C GLU A 70 -0.72 1.17 -14.85
N LYS A 71 -0.71 1.66 -16.10
CA LYS A 71 -0.39 0.83 -17.26
C LYS A 71 1.09 0.43 -17.19
N ILE A 72 1.37 -0.86 -17.38
CA ILE A 72 2.74 -1.34 -17.58
C ILE A 72 3.13 -0.92 -19.00
N THR A 73 4.12 -0.03 -19.08
CA THR A 73 4.74 0.34 -20.35
C THR A 73 6.07 -0.40 -20.41
N ASP A 74 6.28 -1.16 -21.49
CA ASP A 74 7.58 -1.77 -21.81
C ASP A 74 8.64 -0.69 -22.07
#